data_AF-A0A2N2FC58-F1
#
_entry.id   AF-A0A2N2FC58-F1
#
_cell.length_a   1.000
_cell.length_b   1.000
_cell.length_c   1.000
_cell.angle_alpha   90.00
_cell.angle_beta   90.00
_cell.angle_gamma   90.00
#
_symmetry.space_group_name_H-M   'P 1'
#
loop_
_entity.id
_entity.type
_entity.pdbx_description
1 polymer ?
#
loop_
_entity_poly.entity_id
_entity_poly.type
_entity_poly.pdbx_seq_one_letter_code
_entity_poly.pdbx_strand_id
1 'polypeptide(L)'
;LVKKEWTENQEVTGAITLVYDHHTRELVTKVLDVQHDYHDCILSTQHIHLDHHNCFEIIVTRGRSKQIEELFQKLKSIKSVKHAGFMMATKGKDLL
;
A
#
# COMPACT_ATOMS: atom_id res chain seq x y z
N LEU A 1 -7.75 18.71 -6.17
CA LEU A 1 -6.30 18.66 -6.48
C LEU A 1 -5.76 17.24 -6.46
N VAL A 2 -5.76 16.54 -5.31
CA VAL A 2 -5.30 15.14 -5.16
C VAL A 2 -5.77 14.23 -6.32
N LYS A 3 -7.08 14.11 -6.55
CA LYS A 3 -7.61 13.24 -7.61
C LYS A 3 -7.04 13.54 -9.01
N LYS A 4 -6.78 14.82 -9.32
CA LYS A 4 -6.18 15.25 -10.59
C LYS A 4 -4.74 14.78 -10.71
N GLU A 5 -3.91 15.00 -9.68
CA GLU A 5 -2.51 14.55 -9.64
C GLU A 5 -2.41 13.03 -9.86
N TRP A 6 -3.32 12.28 -9.25
CA TRP A 6 -3.42 10.84 -9.40
C TRP A 6 -3.82 10.42 -10.82
N THR A 7 -4.85 11.05 -11.40
CA THR A 7 -5.29 10.75 -12.79
C THR A 7 -4.23 11.14 -13.83
N GLU A 8 -3.45 12.19 -13.59
CA GLU A 8 -2.40 12.68 -14.51
C GLU A 8 -1.05 11.96 -14.37
N ASN A 9 -0.98 10.88 -13.59
CA ASN A 9 0.26 10.13 -13.35
C ASN A 9 1.41 10.98 -12.78
N GLN A 10 1.07 11.95 -11.94
CA GLN A 10 2.06 12.78 -11.26
C GLN A 10 2.74 11.99 -10.13
N GLU A 11 3.80 12.57 -9.59
CA GLU A 11 4.45 12.03 -8.41
C GLU A 11 3.63 12.42 -7.17
N VAL A 12 3.13 11.43 -6.45
CA VAL A 12 2.18 11.57 -5.35
C VAL A 12 2.64 10.79 -4.13
N THR A 13 1.87 10.85 -3.05
CA THR A 13 2.08 10.05 -1.84
C THR A 13 0.74 9.51 -1.34
N GLY A 14 0.75 8.50 -0.49
CA GLY A 14 -0.46 7.92 0.06
C GLY A 14 -0.15 6.84 1.09
N ALA A 15 -1.20 6.12 1.50
CA ALA A 15 -1.07 4.96 2.36
C ALA A 15 -1.95 3.81 1.85
N ILE A 16 -1.38 2.62 1.78
CA ILE A 16 -2.11 1.37 1.57
C ILE A 16 -2.29 0.71 2.94
N THR A 17 -3.50 0.26 3.25
CA THR A 17 -3.80 -0.43 4.51
C THR A 17 -4.23 -1.85 4.24
N LEU A 18 -3.63 -2.83 4.94
CA LEU A 18 -3.97 -4.25 4.80
C LEU A 18 -4.41 -4.83 6.14
N VAL A 19 -5.39 -5.74 6.11
CA VAL A 19 -5.64 -6.67 7.23
C VAL A 19 -5.48 -8.08 6.72
N TYR A 20 -4.68 -8.90 7.40
CA TYR A 20 -4.47 -10.29 7.04
C TYR A 20 -4.15 -11.15 8.25
N ASP A 21 -4.23 -12.47 8.06
CA ASP A 21 -3.91 -13.46 9.08
C ASP A 21 -2.47 -13.97 8.89
N HIS A 22 -1.58 -13.68 9.82
CA HIS A 22 -0.16 -14.06 9.70
C HIS A 22 0.11 -15.56 9.89
N HIS A 23 -0.86 -16.34 10.39
CA HIS A 23 -0.79 -17.81 10.41
C HIS A 23 -1.13 -18.42 9.05
N THR A 24 -1.70 -17.64 8.11
CA THR A 24 -1.98 -18.13 6.76
C THR A 24 -0.67 -18.41 6.03
N ARG A 25 -0.43 -19.68 5.71
CA ARG A 25 0.79 -20.12 5.02
C ARG A 25 1.03 -19.33 3.74
N GLU A 26 2.28 -18.91 3.53
CA GLU A 26 2.77 -18.13 2.37
C GLU A 26 2.19 -16.71 2.20
N LEU A 27 1.18 -16.31 2.99
CA LEU A 27 0.55 -15.00 2.84
C LEU A 27 1.53 -13.87 3.13
N VAL A 28 2.21 -13.95 4.28
CA VAL A 28 3.20 -12.95 4.71
C VAL A 28 4.33 -12.85 3.69
N THR A 29 4.84 -13.98 3.21
CA THR A 29 5.89 -14.01 2.19
C THR A 29 5.43 -13.33 0.90
N LYS A 30 4.23 -13.64 0.38
CA LYS A 30 3.70 -13.00 -0.84
C LYS A 30 3.49 -11.50 -0.67
N VAL A 31 3.03 -11.05 0.49
CA VAL A 31 2.91 -9.62 0.80
C VAL A 31 4.28 -8.96 0.77
N LEU A 32 5.29 -9.55 1.41
CA LEU A 32 6.66 -9.04 1.42
C LEU A 32 7.30 -9.04 0.02
N ASP A 33 7.13 -10.11 -0.76
CA ASP A 33 7.68 -10.21 -2.12
C ASP A 33 7.14 -9.07 -3.01
N VAL A 34 5.82 -8.83 -2.97
CA VAL A 34 5.20 -7.70 -3.69
C VAL A 34 5.73 -6.36 -3.20
N GLN A 35 5.96 -6.19 -1.90
CA GLN A 35 6.56 -4.94 -1.40
C GLN A 35 8.00 -4.77 -1.87
N HIS A 36 8.80 -5.83 -1.89
CA HIS A 36 10.19 -5.81 -2.34
C HIS A 36 10.29 -5.45 -3.84
N ASP A 37 9.40 -5.97 -4.67
CA ASP A 37 9.29 -5.63 -6.09
C ASP A 37 8.98 -4.14 -6.33
N TYR A 38 8.37 -3.46 -5.34
CA TYR A 38 7.95 -2.06 -5.41
C TYR A 38 8.65 -1.19 -4.35
N HIS A 39 9.84 -1.58 -3.87
CA HIS A 39 10.55 -0.88 -2.81
C HIS A 39 10.78 0.62 -3.12
N ASP A 40 11.01 0.97 -4.39
CA ASP A 40 11.17 2.37 -4.84
C ASP A 40 9.93 3.24 -4.57
N CYS A 41 8.75 2.62 -4.47
CA CYS A 41 7.49 3.30 -4.19
C CYS A 41 7.14 3.33 -2.69
N ILE A 42 7.85 2.60 -1.83
CA ILE A 42 7.51 2.42 -0.42
C ILE A 42 8.51 3.17 0.46
N LEU A 43 8.00 4.14 1.23
CA LEU A 43 8.83 4.90 2.18
C LEU A 43 9.03 4.15 3.48
N SER A 44 7.98 3.48 3.96
CA SER A 44 7.98 2.75 5.22
C SER A 44 6.75 1.87 5.34
N THR A 45 6.86 0.80 6.13
CA THR A 45 5.73 0.00 6.55
C THR A 45 5.63 -0.03 8.08
N GLN A 46 4.41 -0.02 8.59
CA GLN A 46 4.11 -0.25 9.99
C GLN A 46 3.22 -1.48 10.10
N HIS A 47 3.65 -2.44 10.92
CA HIS A 47 2.94 -3.68 11.17
C HIS A 47 2.43 -3.70 12.60
N ILE A 48 1.12 -3.90 12.78
CA ILE A 48 0.45 -3.92 14.07
C ILE A 48 -0.22 -5.27 14.27
N HIS A 49 0.12 -5.99 15.33
CA HIS A 49 -0.62 -7.18 15.73
C HIS A 49 -1.93 -6.74 16.42
N LEU A 50 -3.06 -7.04 15.79
CA LEU A 50 -4.39 -6.76 16.35
C LEU A 50 -4.78 -7.83 17.39
N ASP A 51 -4.46 -9.08 17.09
CA ASP A 51 -4.67 -10.24 17.96
C ASP A 51 -3.71 -11.38 17.57
N HIS A 52 -3.93 -12.59 18.10
CA HIS A 52 -3.08 -13.75 17.82
C HIS A 52 -3.02 -14.14 16.34
N HIS A 53 -4.01 -13.81 15.52
CA HIS A 53 -4.04 -14.17 14.11
C HIS A 53 -3.89 -12.95 13.20
N ASN A 54 -4.53 -11.84 13.55
CA ASN A 54 -4.69 -10.71 12.65
C ASN A 54 -3.59 -9.66 12.80
N CYS A 55 -3.12 -9.19 11.66
CA CYS A 55 -2.22 -8.05 11.55
C CYS A 55 -2.90 -6.94 10.76
N PHE A 56 -2.65 -5.69 11.16
CA PHE A 56 -2.96 -4.50 10.41
C PHE A 56 -1.66 -3.88 9.94
N GLU A 57 -1.52 -3.68 8.63
CA GLU A 57 -0.32 -3.12 8.03
C GLU A 57 -0.63 -1.81 7.31
N ILE A 58 0.22 -0.80 7.52
CA ILE A 58 0.13 0.50 6.86
C ILE A 58 1.41 0.70 6.05
N ILE A 59 1.27 0.83 4.74
CA ILE A 59 2.37 0.99 3.79
C ILE A 59 2.32 2.42 3.26
N VAL A 60 3.26 3.26 3.68
CA VAL A 60 3.38 4.65 3.24
C VAL A 60 4.15 4.70 1.93
N THR A 61 3.60 5.37 0.92
CA THR A 61 4.15 5.34 -0.44
C THR A 61 4.52 6.71 -0.97
N ARG A 62 5.45 6.75 -1.93
CA ARG A 62 5.80 7.93 -2.74
C ARG A 62 6.28 7.46 -4.10
N GLY A 63 5.78 8.06 -5.18
CA GLY A 63 6.13 7.64 -6.54
C GLY A 63 5.10 8.09 -7.56
N ARG A 64 5.18 7.55 -8.79
CA ARG A 64 4.16 7.80 -9.81
C ARG A 64 2.85 7.15 -9.41
N SER A 65 1.73 7.88 -9.53
CA SER A 65 0.42 7.37 -9.07
C SER A 65 0.07 6.02 -9.69
N LYS A 66 0.35 5.79 -10.98
CA LYS A 66 0.10 4.49 -11.63
C LYS A 66 0.89 3.35 -11.01
N GLN A 67 2.16 3.57 -10.64
CA GLN A 67 2.99 2.53 -10.00
C GLN A 67 2.46 2.20 -8.60
N ILE A 68 1.99 3.20 -7.85
CA ILE A 68 1.39 2.99 -6.53
C ILE A 68 0.03 2.30 -6.65
N GLU A 69 -0.78 2.65 -7.67
CA GLU A 69 -2.03 1.94 -7.97
C GLU A 69 -1.79 0.48 -8.33
N GLU A 70 -0.78 0.18 -9.14
CA GLU A 70 -0.37 -1.19 -9.47
C GLU A 70 0.06 -1.97 -8.22
N LEU A 71 0.88 -1.36 -7.34
CA LEU A 71 1.24 -1.94 -6.04
C LEU A 71 -0.02 -2.26 -5.21
N PHE A 72 -0.94 -1.32 -5.09
CA PHE A 72 -2.20 -1.53 -4.37
C PHE A 72 -3.02 -2.68 -4.97
N GLN A 73 -3.17 -2.74 -6.29
CA GLN A 73 -3.91 -3.83 -6.94
C GLN A 73 -3.24 -5.19 -6.72
N LYS A 74 -1.91 -5.26 -6.81
CA LYS A 74 -1.17 -6.50 -6.54
C LYS A 74 -1.40 -6.97 -5.11
N LEU A 75 -1.20 -6.10 -4.11
CA LEU A 75 -1.42 -6.43 -2.70
C LEU A 75 -2.87 -6.84 -2.42
N LYS A 76 -3.85 -6.11 -2.98
CA LYS A 76 -5.28 -6.42 -2.85
C LYS A 76 -5.64 -7.78 -3.48
N SER A 77 -4.97 -8.17 -4.55
CA SER A 77 -5.23 -9.43 -5.25
C SER A 77 -4.67 -10.66 -4.54
N ILE A 78 -3.82 -10.49 -3.51
CA ILE A 78 -3.26 -11.61 -2.76
C ILE A 78 -4.38 -12.34 -2.03
N LYS A 79 -4.50 -13.64 -2.32
CA LYS A 79 -5.48 -14.52 -1.68
C LYS A 79 -5.34 -14.47 -0.16
N SER A 80 -6.46 -14.37 0.55
CA SER A 80 -6.54 -14.32 2.03
C SER A 80 -6.18 -12.98 2.69
N VAL A 81 -5.91 -11.92 1.91
CA VAL A 81 -6.01 -10.55 2.43
C VAL A 81 -7.48 -10.27 2.79
N LYS A 82 -7.74 -9.94 4.06
CA LYS A 82 -9.10 -9.71 4.61
C LYS A 82 -9.60 -8.30 4.30
N HIS A 83 -8.69 -7.33 4.24
CA HIS A 83 -8.98 -5.95 3.87
C HIS A 83 -7.81 -5.36 3.11
N ALA A 84 -8.12 -4.56 2.09
CA ALA A 84 -7.17 -3.69 1.41
C ALA A 84 -7.82 -2.33 1.17
N GLY A 85 -7.26 -1.28 1.77
CA GLY A 85 -7.69 0.10 1.65
C GLY A 85 -6.60 0.95 1.02
N PHE A 86 -7.00 2.07 0.42
CA PHE A 86 -6.08 2.99 -0.21
C PHE A 86 -6.49 4.43 0.02
N MET A 87 -5.58 5.19 0.62
CA MET A 87 -5.72 6.62 0.85
C MET A 87 -4.79 7.38 -0.09
N MET A 88 -5.39 8.07 -1.05
CA MET A 88 -4.69 8.98 -1.95
C MET A 88 -4.36 10.28 -1.21
N ALA A 89 -3.13 10.78 -1.35
CA ALA A 89 -2.70 12.07 -0.84
C ALA A 89 -1.88 12.82 -1.90
N THR A 90 -1.42 14.02 -1.54
CA THR A 90 -0.59 14.90 -2.39
C THR A 90 0.73 15.18 -1.69
N LYS A 91 1.78 15.49 -2.46
CA LYS A 91 3.03 16.04 -1.92
C LYS A 91 2.89 17.50 -1.46
N GLY A 92 1.76 18.14 -1.74
CA GLY A 92 1.43 19.51 -1.35
C GLY A 92 2.20 20.60 -2.07
N LYS A 93 2.94 20.28 -3.15
CA LYS A 93 3.74 21.26 -3.91
C LYS A 93 2.88 22.28 -4.68
N ASP A 94 1.66 21.91 -5.04
CA ASP A 94 0.71 22.77 -5.77
C ASP A 94 -0.48 23.22 -4.89
N LEU A 95 -0.34 23.12 -3.56
CA LEU A 95 -1.30 23.65 -2.59
C LEU A 95 -0.84 25.04 -2.12
N LEU A 96 -0.97 26.04 -3.00
CA LEU A 96 -0.95 27.46 -2.65
C LEU A 96 -2.27 28.10 -3.08
#